data_AF-A0A5F9ZHH9-F1
#
_entry.id   AF-A0A5F9ZHH9-F1
#
_cell.length_a   1.000
_cell.length_b   1.000
_cell.length_c   1.000
_cell.angle_alpha   90.00
_cell.angle_beta   90.00
_cell.angle_gamma   90.00
#
_symmetry.space_group_name_H-M   'P 1'
#
loop_
_entity.id
_entity.type
_entity.pdbx_description
1 polymer ?
#
loop_
_entity_poly.entity_id
_entity_poly.type
_entity_poly.pdbx_seq_one_letter_code
_entity_poly.pdbx_strand_id
1 'polypeptide(L)'
;MAVLAALLRSGARSRSPLLRRLVQEIRYVERSYVSKPTLKEVVIVSATRTPIGSFLGSLSLLPATKLGSIAIQGAIEKAGIPKEEVKEAYMGNVLQGGEGQAPTRQAVLGAGLPISTPCTTINKVCASGMKAIMMASQSLMCGHQDVMVAGGMESMSNVPYVMNRGSTPYGGVKLEDLIVKDGLTDVYNKIHMVNQM
;
A
#
# COMPACT_ATOMS: atom_id res chain seq x y z
N MET A 1 -26.06 5.91 -13.04
CA MET A 1 -27.31 5.25 -13.48
C MET A 1 -28.33 5.37 -12.37
N ALA A 2 -29.43 6.09 -12.61
CA ALA A 2 -30.53 6.21 -11.67
C ALA A 2 -31.50 5.04 -11.88
N VAL A 3 -31.77 4.26 -10.83
CA VAL A 3 -32.81 3.23 -10.85
C VAL A 3 -34.01 3.79 -10.10
N LEU A 4 -35.09 4.02 -10.85
CA LEU A 4 -36.41 4.35 -10.34
C LEU A 4 -37.01 3.10 -9.68
N ALA A 5 -36.94 3.00 -8.36
CA ALA A 5 -37.63 1.95 -7.61
C ALA A 5 -39.10 2.37 -7.41
N ALA A 6 -40.00 1.84 -8.25
CA ALA A 6 -41.43 1.93 -7.99
C ALA A 6 -41.79 0.94 -6.86
N LEU A 7 -42.04 1.47 -5.66
CA LEU A 7 -42.67 0.75 -4.56
C LEU A 7 -44.11 0.39 -4.96
N LEU A 8 -44.33 -0.84 -5.42
CA LEU A 8 -45.67 -1.42 -5.42
C LEU A 8 -46.05 -1.71 -3.97
N ARG A 9 -46.77 -0.75 -3.37
CA ARG A 9 -47.37 -0.88 -2.04
C ARG A 9 -48.15 -2.18 -1.95
N SER A 10 -47.91 -2.89 -0.85
CA SER A 10 -48.63 -4.08 -0.43
C SER A 10 -50.14 -3.83 -0.40
N GLY A 11 -50.90 -4.59 -1.19
CA GLY A 11 -52.36 -4.55 -1.10
C GLY A 11 -53.11 -5.19 -2.25
N ALA A 12 -52.86 -6.47 -2.58
CA ALA A 12 -53.80 -7.20 -3.42
C ALA A 12 -53.71 -8.72 -3.18
N ARG A 13 -54.66 -9.26 -2.40
CA ARG A 13 -55.00 -10.70 -2.45
C ARG A 13 -55.74 -10.95 -3.77
N SER A 14 -55.00 -11.17 -4.86
CA SER A 14 -55.58 -11.64 -6.12
C SER A 14 -55.18 -13.09 -6.38
N ARG A 15 -56.20 -13.95 -6.53
CA ARG A 15 -56.12 -15.41 -6.69
C ARG A 15 -56.01 -15.80 -8.18
N SER A 16 -55.04 -15.28 -8.94
CA SER A 16 -54.81 -15.77 -10.31
C SER A 16 -53.57 -16.67 -10.39
N PRO A 17 -53.69 -17.91 -10.91
CA PRO A 17 -52.56 -18.86 -11.00
C PRO A 17 -51.47 -18.39 -11.97
N LEU A 18 -51.82 -17.51 -12.92
CA LEU A 18 -50.87 -16.85 -13.82
C LEU A 18 -49.96 -15.85 -13.10
N LEU A 19 -50.48 -15.07 -12.15
CA LEU A 19 -49.67 -14.14 -11.35
C LEU A 19 -48.75 -14.91 -10.39
N ARG A 20 -49.19 -16.08 -9.89
CA ARG A 20 -48.32 -16.99 -9.13
C ARG A 20 -47.18 -17.52 -9.98
N ARG A 21 -47.45 -18.00 -11.20
CA ARG A 21 -46.39 -18.43 -12.13
C ARG A 21 -45.45 -17.29 -12.50
N LEU A 22 -45.97 -16.10 -12.76
CA LEU A 22 -45.14 -14.92 -13.07
C LEU A 22 -44.28 -14.51 -11.87
N VAL A 23 -44.83 -14.51 -10.66
CA VAL A 23 -44.07 -14.24 -9.42
C VAL A 23 -43.05 -15.35 -9.14
N GLN A 24 -43.33 -16.60 -9.52
CA GLN A 24 -42.44 -17.74 -9.34
C GLN A 24 -41.31 -17.76 -10.38
N GLU A 25 -41.58 -17.36 -11.62
CA GLU A 25 -40.62 -17.10 -12.70
C GLU A 25 -39.74 -15.89 -12.37
N ILE A 26 -40.32 -14.78 -11.90
CA ILE A 26 -39.58 -13.58 -11.46
C ILE A 26 -38.68 -13.92 -10.26
N ARG A 27 -39.13 -14.74 -9.31
CA ARG A 27 -38.26 -15.26 -8.22
C ARG A 27 -37.15 -16.19 -8.72
N TYR A 28 -37.35 -16.89 -9.84
CA TYR A 28 -36.33 -17.75 -10.43
C TYR A 28 -35.23 -16.92 -11.12
N VAL A 29 -35.59 -15.75 -11.66
CA VAL A 29 -34.66 -14.77 -12.25
C VAL A 29 -33.96 -13.93 -11.16
N GLU A 30 -34.57 -13.75 -9.99
CA GLU A 30 -33.95 -13.17 -8.78
C GLU A 30 -33.07 -14.16 -7.99
N ARG A 31 -32.49 -15.17 -8.66
CA ARG A 31 -31.33 -15.85 -8.08
C ARG A 31 -30.15 -14.91 -8.19
N SER A 32 -30.04 -13.99 -7.24
CA SER A 32 -28.87 -13.14 -7.05
C SER A 32 -27.65 -14.04 -6.91
N TYR A 33 -26.95 -14.29 -8.01
CA TYR A 33 -25.59 -14.82 -8.01
C TYR A 33 -24.69 -13.75 -7.39
N VAL A 34 -24.79 -13.56 -6.08
CA VAL A 34 -23.70 -12.95 -5.32
C VAL A 34 -22.65 -14.04 -5.19
N SER A 35 -21.96 -14.31 -6.30
CA SER A 35 -20.75 -15.12 -6.31
C SER A 35 -19.63 -14.27 -5.70
N LYS A 36 -19.67 -14.08 -4.38
CA LYS A 36 -18.49 -13.57 -3.67
C LYS A 36 -17.37 -14.58 -3.91
N PRO A 37 -16.20 -14.16 -4.40
CA PRO A 37 -15.09 -15.07 -4.60
C PRO A 37 -14.72 -15.70 -3.24
N THR A 38 -14.46 -17.00 -3.24
CA THR A 38 -13.88 -17.69 -2.09
C THR A 38 -12.40 -17.33 -2.05
N LEU A 39 -12.01 -16.45 -1.12
CA LEU A 39 -10.64 -15.96 -0.96
C LEU A 39 -9.91 -16.76 0.11
N LYS A 40 -8.58 -16.82 0.01
CA LYS A 40 -7.74 -17.33 1.10
C LYS A 40 -7.81 -16.39 2.30
N GLU A 41 -7.87 -16.98 3.49
CA GLU A 41 -7.70 -16.24 4.74
C GLU A 41 -6.25 -15.75 4.84
N VAL A 42 -6.07 -14.50 5.30
CA VAL A 42 -4.76 -13.87 5.46
C VAL A 42 -4.54 -13.57 6.93
N VAL A 43 -3.39 -14.02 7.45
CA VAL A 43 -3.00 -13.83 8.86
C VAL A 43 -1.68 -13.08 8.96
N ILE A 44 -1.48 -12.37 10.07
CA ILE A 44 -0.22 -11.71 10.40
C ILE A 44 0.53 -12.61 11.38
N VAL A 45 1.64 -13.20 10.94
CA VAL A 45 2.45 -14.12 11.77
C VAL A 45 3.38 -13.35 12.72
N SER A 46 3.94 -12.23 12.27
CA SER A 46 4.80 -11.38 13.09
C SER A 46 4.68 -9.91 12.69
N ALA A 47 5.03 -9.03 13.61
CA ALA A 47 5.15 -7.59 13.38
C ALA A 47 6.31 -7.03 14.20
N THR A 48 7.22 -6.32 13.53
CA THR A 48 8.43 -5.72 14.11
C THR A 48 8.67 -4.34 13.49
N ARG A 49 9.43 -3.50 14.18
CA ARG A 49 9.86 -2.19 13.69
C ARG A 49 11.19 -1.80 14.32
N THR A 50 11.91 -0.90 13.68
CA THR A 50 13.01 -0.18 14.33
C THR A 50 12.46 0.81 15.38
N PRO A 51 13.30 1.34 16.28
CA PRO A 51 13.01 2.60 16.96
C PRO A 51 12.72 3.71 15.95
N ILE A 52 11.99 4.74 16.37
CA ILE A 52 11.77 5.96 15.57
C ILE A 52 12.81 6.97 16.03
N GLY A 53 13.71 7.37 15.13
CA GLY A 53 14.70 8.40 15.40
C GLY A 53 14.16 9.80 15.06
N SER A 54 14.53 10.81 15.84
CA SER A 54 14.26 12.21 15.51
C SER A 54 15.01 12.66 14.26
N PHE A 55 14.53 13.71 13.60
CA PHE A 55 15.21 14.32 12.45
C PHE A 55 16.64 14.71 12.81
N LEU A 56 17.61 14.29 11.98
CA LEU A 56 19.06 14.44 12.22
C LEU A 56 19.54 13.85 13.57
N GLY A 57 18.79 12.89 14.12
CA GLY A 57 19.07 12.25 15.41
C GLY A 57 19.80 10.91 15.30
N SER A 58 19.46 9.99 16.22
CA SER A 58 20.17 8.73 16.46
C SER A 58 20.26 7.77 15.26
N LEU A 59 19.30 7.80 14.34
CA LEU A 59 19.26 6.94 13.16
C LEU A 59 19.61 7.67 11.86
N SER A 60 20.06 8.93 11.94
CA SER A 60 20.34 9.76 10.76
C SER A 60 21.43 9.22 9.85
N LEU A 61 22.38 8.45 10.39
CA LEU A 61 23.45 7.82 9.61
C LEU A 61 22.99 6.58 8.81
N LEU A 62 21.77 6.09 9.05
CA LEU A 62 21.25 4.90 8.38
C LEU A 62 20.29 5.28 7.24
N PRO A 63 20.53 4.78 6.01
CA PRO A 63 19.59 4.96 4.92
C PRO A 63 18.30 4.18 5.17
N ALA A 64 17.20 4.61 4.54
CA ALA A 64 15.87 3.99 4.71
C ALA A 64 15.90 2.49 4.38
N THR A 65 16.61 2.11 3.31
CA THR A 65 16.78 0.72 2.87
C THR A 65 17.43 -0.16 3.95
N LYS A 66 18.40 0.37 4.71
CA LYS A 66 19.04 -0.37 5.81
C LYS A 66 18.11 -0.54 7.00
N LEU A 67 17.33 0.48 7.35
CA LEU A 67 16.29 0.38 8.37
C LEU A 67 15.23 -0.66 7.97
N GLY A 68 14.85 -0.65 6.69
CA GLY A 68 13.99 -1.68 6.08
C GLY A 68 14.58 -3.08 6.24
N SER A 69 15.86 -3.29 5.91
CA SER A 69 16.51 -4.58 6.10
C SER A 69 16.45 -5.09 7.55
N ILE A 70 16.74 -4.21 8.52
CA ILE A 70 16.71 -4.55 9.95
C ILE A 70 15.30 -4.99 10.38
N ALA A 71 14.28 -4.25 9.94
CA ALA A 71 12.89 -4.59 10.27
C ALA A 71 12.45 -5.91 9.62
N ILE A 72 12.76 -6.12 8.33
CA ILE A 72 12.46 -7.36 7.58
C ILE A 72 13.11 -8.55 8.26
N GLN A 73 14.41 -8.44 8.59
CA GLN A 73 15.14 -9.50 9.28
C GLN A 73 14.48 -9.85 10.62
N GLY A 74 14.19 -8.84 11.46
CA GLY A 74 13.54 -9.06 12.74
C GLY A 74 12.12 -9.65 12.60
N ALA A 75 11.39 -9.31 11.54
CA ALA A 75 10.06 -9.88 11.28
C ALA A 75 10.15 -11.38 10.96
N ILE A 76 11.07 -11.77 10.10
CA ILE A 76 11.27 -13.17 9.69
C ILE A 76 11.78 -14.01 10.87
N GLU A 77 12.76 -13.51 11.61
CA GLU A 77 13.28 -14.18 12.81
C GLU A 77 12.18 -14.40 13.86
N LYS A 78 11.34 -13.37 14.10
CA LYS A 78 10.22 -13.47 15.05
C LYS A 78 9.08 -14.37 14.57
N ALA A 79 8.90 -14.51 13.25
CA ALA A 79 7.96 -15.46 12.66
C ALA A 79 8.46 -16.90 12.74
N GLY A 80 9.77 -17.12 12.91
CA GLY A 80 10.36 -18.45 13.02
C GLY A 80 10.35 -19.24 11.72
N ILE A 81 10.38 -18.56 10.56
CA ILE A 81 10.37 -19.19 9.23
C ILE A 81 11.72 -19.02 8.50
N PRO A 82 12.08 -19.93 7.59
CA PRO A 82 13.22 -19.74 6.68
C PRO A 82 13.02 -18.50 5.79
N LYS A 83 14.10 -17.81 5.41
CA LYS A 83 14.03 -16.62 4.54
C LYS A 83 13.53 -16.98 3.14
N GLU A 84 13.79 -18.21 2.70
CA GLU A 84 13.40 -18.80 1.43
C GLU A 84 11.88 -18.99 1.29
N GLU A 85 11.17 -18.97 2.42
CA GLU A 85 9.72 -19.03 2.40
C GLU A 85 9.09 -17.71 1.94
N VAL A 86 9.77 -16.57 2.08
CA VAL A 86 9.23 -15.28 1.63
C VAL A 86 9.23 -15.19 0.11
N LYS A 87 8.05 -15.24 -0.51
CA LYS A 87 7.92 -15.26 -1.96
C LYS A 87 7.98 -13.89 -2.59
N GLU A 88 7.51 -12.84 -1.92
CA GLU A 88 7.48 -11.48 -2.46
C GLU A 88 7.44 -10.43 -1.33
N ALA A 89 7.94 -9.22 -1.59
CA ALA A 89 7.97 -8.14 -0.61
C ALA A 89 7.48 -6.79 -1.14
N TYR A 90 6.60 -6.13 -0.38
CA TYR A 90 6.13 -4.76 -0.64
C TYR A 90 6.51 -3.83 0.52
N MET A 91 7.25 -2.77 0.22
CA MET A 91 7.59 -1.75 1.22
C MET A 91 7.10 -0.37 0.77
N GLY A 92 6.39 0.30 1.66
CA GLY A 92 6.03 1.70 1.52
C GLY A 92 7.24 2.61 1.73
N ASN A 93 7.48 3.55 0.82
CA ASN A 93 8.58 4.53 0.90
C ASN A 93 8.17 5.76 0.09
N VAL A 94 8.07 6.93 0.72
CA VAL A 94 7.54 8.13 0.08
C VAL A 94 8.64 8.88 -0.64
N LEU A 95 9.74 9.18 0.05
CA LEU A 95 10.78 10.10 -0.43
C LEU A 95 11.98 9.32 -1.00
N GLN A 96 11.77 8.71 -2.17
CA GLN A 96 12.72 7.75 -2.78
C GLN A 96 13.94 8.41 -3.45
N GLY A 97 14.00 9.75 -3.47
CA GLY A 97 15.05 10.50 -4.14
C GLY A 97 16.44 10.22 -3.54
N GLY A 98 17.39 9.76 -4.36
CA GLY A 98 18.77 9.51 -3.93
C GLY A 98 19.00 8.17 -3.21
N GLU A 99 17.96 7.36 -2.98
CA GLU A 99 18.10 6.06 -2.32
C GLU A 99 18.69 4.96 -3.24
N GLY A 100 18.86 5.25 -4.53
CA GLY A 100 19.31 4.29 -5.54
C GLY A 100 18.18 3.47 -6.16
N GLN A 101 18.53 2.50 -6.99
CA GLN A 101 17.54 1.70 -7.73
C GLN A 101 16.77 0.75 -6.80
N ALA A 102 15.45 0.72 -6.95
CA ALA A 102 14.54 -0.22 -6.29
C ALA A 102 14.75 -0.34 -4.76
N PRO A 103 14.35 0.67 -3.96
CA PRO A 103 14.56 0.69 -2.51
C PRO A 103 14.11 -0.59 -1.80
N THR A 104 12.91 -1.12 -2.08
CA THR A 104 12.44 -2.39 -1.48
C THR A 104 13.40 -3.54 -1.77
N ARG A 105 13.97 -3.61 -2.98
CA ARG A 105 14.90 -4.67 -3.37
C ARG A 105 16.21 -4.57 -2.58
N GLN A 106 16.71 -3.35 -2.37
CA GLN A 106 17.88 -3.14 -1.51
C GLN A 106 17.61 -3.58 -0.07
N ALA A 107 16.43 -3.27 0.47
CA ALA A 107 16.05 -3.67 1.82
C ALA A 107 15.96 -5.20 1.97
N VAL A 108 15.34 -5.88 1.01
CA VAL A 108 15.17 -7.35 0.96
C VAL A 108 16.52 -8.06 0.85
N LEU A 109 17.37 -7.65 -0.09
CA LEU A 109 18.70 -8.24 -0.25
C LEU A 109 19.61 -7.92 0.95
N GLY A 110 19.50 -6.71 1.50
CA GLY A 110 20.23 -6.30 2.70
C GLY A 110 19.81 -7.04 3.98
N ALA A 111 18.60 -7.64 3.98
CA ALA A 111 18.14 -8.56 5.02
C ALA A 111 18.55 -10.03 4.75
N GLY A 112 19.21 -10.29 3.62
CA GLY A 112 19.69 -11.62 3.23
C GLY A 112 18.59 -12.56 2.72
N LEU A 113 17.48 -12.03 2.19
CA LEU A 113 16.51 -12.85 1.47
C LEU A 113 17.06 -13.28 0.10
N PRO A 114 16.53 -14.36 -0.50
CA PRO A 114 16.97 -14.83 -1.81
C PRO A 114 16.87 -13.78 -2.91
N ILE A 115 17.78 -13.85 -3.88
CA ILE A 115 17.72 -13.03 -5.09
C ILE A 115 16.46 -13.33 -5.93
N SER A 116 15.81 -14.47 -5.74
CA SER A 116 14.55 -14.80 -6.43
C SER A 116 13.34 -14.01 -5.91
N THR A 117 13.40 -13.40 -4.72
CA THR A 117 12.25 -12.71 -4.09
C THR A 117 11.92 -11.40 -4.83
N PRO A 118 10.79 -11.29 -5.55
CA PRO A 118 10.37 -10.06 -6.22
C PRO A 118 10.06 -8.96 -5.21
N CYS A 119 10.19 -7.71 -5.63
CA CYS A 119 10.15 -6.55 -4.75
C CYS A 119 9.43 -5.39 -5.43
N THR A 120 8.52 -4.73 -4.72
CA THR A 120 7.87 -3.49 -5.19
C THR A 120 7.95 -2.40 -4.12
N THR A 121 8.29 -1.19 -4.53
CA THR A 121 8.28 0.01 -3.67
C THR A 121 6.97 0.75 -3.90
N ILE A 122 6.21 0.99 -2.83
CA ILE A 122 4.86 1.55 -2.89
C ILE A 122 4.88 2.99 -2.37
N ASN A 123 4.30 3.93 -3.13
CA ASN A 123 4.08 5.29 -2.66
C ASN A 123 2.59 5.63 -2.68
N LYS A 124 2.05 5.79 -1.47
CA LYS A 124 0.75 6.38 -1.19
C LYS A 124 0.85 7.39 -0.04
N VAL A 125 1.91 8.22 -0.05
CA VAL A 125 2.24 9.21 1.00
C VAL A 125 2.23 8.54 2.39
N CYS A 126 1.67 9.16 3.45
CA CYS A 126 1.65 8.58 4.80
C CYS A 126 0.95 7.21 4.87
N ALA A 127 0.08 6.90 3.91
CA ALA A 127 -0.62 5.62 3.82
C ALA A 127 0.19 4.51 3.12
N SER A 128 1.44 4.76 2.71
CA SER A 128 2.26 3.82 1.94
C SER A 128 2.45 2.48 2.64
N GLY A 129 2.81 2.49 3.93
CA GLY A 129 3.03 1.25 4.69
C GLY A 129 1.77 0.40 4.83
N MET A 130 0.63 1.04 5.11
CA MET A 130 -0.66 0.35 5.16
C MET A 130 -1.09 -0.16 3.78
N LYS A 131 -0.86 0.64 2.72
CA LYS A 131 -1.21 0.22 1.35
C LYS A 131 -0.36 -0.97 0.88
N ALA A 132 0.91 -1.04 1.28
CA ALA A 132 1.76 -2.19 1.02
C ALA A 132 1.17 -3.48 1.64
N ILE A 133 0.74 -3.41 2.91
CA ILE A 133 0.05 -4.52 3.59
C ILE A 133 -1.23 -4.91 2.84
N MET A 134 -2.07 -3.93 2.49
CA MET A 134 -3.31 -4.19 1.74
C MET A 134 -3.06 -4.90 0.41
N MET A 135 -2.05 -4.47 -0.35
CA MET A 135 -1.72 -5.08 -1.64
C MET A 135 -1.13 -6.49 -1.48
N ALA A 136 -0.30 -6.72 -0.45
CA ALA A 136 0.20 -8.05 -0.14
C ALA A 136 -0.95 -8.99 0.25
N SER A 137 -1.86 -8.56 1.11
CA SER A 137 -3.05 -9.33 1.47
C SER A 137 -3.91 -9.68 0.26
N GLN A 138 -4.06 -8.78 -0.72
CA GLN A 138 -4.78 -9.08 -1.95
C GLN A 138 -4.09 -10.18 -2.78
N SER A 139 -2.76 -10.15 -2.88
CA SER A 139 -1.98 -11.21 -3.56
C SER A 139 -2.16 -12.58 -2.88
N LEU A 140 -2.12 -12.60 -1.54
CA LEU A 140 -2.36 -13.80 -0.72
C LEU A 140 -3.81 -14.30 -0.84
N MET A 141 -4.80 -13.41 -0.78
CA MET A 141 -6.23 -13.72 -0.97
C MET A 141 -6.50 -14.38 -2.33
N CYS A 142 -5.85 -13.88 -3.38
CA CYS A 142 -5.92 -14.44 -4.74
C CYS A 142 -5.15 -15.76 -4.90
N GLY A 143 -4.35 -16.16 -3.91
CA GLY A 143 -3.53 -17.37 -3.97
C GLY A 143 -2.34 -17.27 -4.93
N HIS A 144 -1.91 -16.06 -5.30
CA HIS A 144 -0.73 -15.87 -6.14
C HIS A 144 0.58 -16.12 -5.38
N GLN A 145 0.57 -15.84 -4.07
CA GLN A 145 1.64 -16.13 -3.13
C GLN A 145 1.06 -16.76 -1.86
N ASP A 146 1.90 -17.42 -1.07
CA ASP A 146 1.58 -18.01 0.22
C ASP A 146 2.20 -17.25 1.40
N VAL A 147 3.40 -16.69 1.23
CA VAL A 147 4.11 -15.89 2.24
C VAL A 147 4.69 -14.63 1.63
N MET A 148 4.36 -13.48 2.21
CA MET A 148 4.86 -12.18 1.79
C MET A 148 5.32 -11.34 2.98
N VAL A 149 6.29 -10.46 2.73
CA VAL A 149 6.68 -9.41 3.67
C VAL A 149 6.07 -8.09 3.22
N ALA A 150 5.41 -7.38 4.13
CA ALA A 150 4.83 -6.08 3.84
C ALA A 150 5.06 -5.09 4.97
N GLY A 151 5.34 -3.83 4.63
CA GLY A 151 5.59 -2.79 5.63
C GLY A 151 5.94 -1.45 5.00
N GLY A 152 6.78 -0.67 5.68
CA GLY A 152 7.28 0.59 5.16
C GLY A 152 8.60 0.98 5.80
N MET A 153 9.32 1.88 5.15
CA MET A 153 10.60 2.42 5.58
C MET A 153 10.73 3.86 5.09
N GLU A 154 11.39 4.70 5.89
CA GLU A 154 11.63 6.09 5.54
C GLU A 154 12.87 6.59 6.32
N SER A 155 13.66 7.47 5.72
CA SER A 155 14.74 8.17 6.41
C SER A 155 14.74 9.64 5.99
N MET A 156 13.84 10.42 6.60
CA MET A 156 13.70 11.86 6.29
C MET A 156 15.01 12.62 6.47
N SER A 157 15.87 12.19 7.39
CA SER A 157 17.20 12.79 7.62
C SER A 157 18.15 12.69 6.41
N ASN A 158 17.93 11.75 5.51
CA ASN A 158 18.78 11.52 4.33
C ASN A 158 18.14 12.00 3.02
N VAL A 159 16.98 12.65 3.09
CA VAL A 159 16.28 13.13 1.89
C VAL A 159 17.05 14.33 1.31
N PRO A 160 17.39 14.30 0.00
CA PRO A 160 18.24 15.32 -0.59
C PRO A 160 17.46 16.57 -1.02
N TYR A 161 18.20 17.63 -1.30
CA TYR A 161 17.72 18.74 -2.12
C TYR A 161 17.81 18.38 -3.61
N VAL A 162 16.98 19.01 -4.45
CA VAL A 162 16.97 18.79 -5.90
C VAL A 162 17.17 20.07 -6.71
N MET A 163 17.78 19.90 -7.89
CA MET A 163 17.86 20.89 -8.96
C MET A 163 17.18 20.33 -10.21
N ASN A 164 16.40 21.16 -10.90
CA ASN A 164 15.82 20.77 -12.19
C ASN A 164 16.93 20.57 -13.24
N ARG A 165 16.78 19.54 -14.07
CA ARG A 165 17.68 19.32 -15.21
C ARG A 165 17.42 20.40 -16.27
N GLY A 166 18.49 21.00 -16.80
CA GLY A 166 18.41 21.98 -17.88
C GLY A 166 19.43 23.11 -17.74
N SER A 167 19.22 24.18 -18.51
CA SER A 167 20.04 25.40 -18.39
C SER A 167 19.71 26.13 -17.10
N THR A 168 20.74 26.62 -16.41
CA THR A 168 20.56 27.49 -15.24
C THR A 168 20.02 28.85 -15.70
N PRO A 169 18.87 29.31 -15.17
CA PRO A 169 18.31 30.60 -15.55
C PRO A 169 19.16 31.76 -14.99
N TYR A 170 19.25 32.84 -15.77
CA TYR A 170 19.84 34.10 -15.30
C TYR A 170 19.02 34.64 -14.12
N GLY A 171 19.69 35.12 -13.08
CA GLY A 171 19.06 35.59 -11.84
C GLY A 171 19.04 34.56 -10.69
N GLY A 172 19.48 33.33 -10.93
CA GLY A 172 19.74 32.33 -9.89
C GLY A 172 18.82 31.10 -9.95
N VAL A 173 19.19 30.08 -9.19
CA VAL A 173 18.45 28.81 -9.08
C VAL A 173 18.20 28.49 -7.61
N LYS A 174 16.99 28.00 -7.32
CA LYS A 174 16.63 27.49 -6.00
C LYS A 174 16.75 25.97 -5.99
N LEU A 175 17.54 25.44 -5.06
CA LEU A 175 17.50 24.02 -4.73
C LEU A 175 16.29 23.77 -3.83
N GLU A 176 15.42 22.84 -4.24
CA GLU A 176 14.19 22.54 -3.51
C GLU A 176 14.41 21.38 -2.55
N ASP A 177 13.88 21.49 -1.33
CA ASP A 177 13.89 20.43 -0.33
C ASP A 177 12.83 19.38 -0.69
N LEU A 178 13.24 18.12 -0.94
CA LEU A 178 12.27 17.08 -1.30
C LEU A 178 11.32 16.70 -0.15
N ILE A 179 11.71 16.90 1.12
CA ILE A 179 10.80 16.68 2.24
C ILE A 179 9.59 17.60 2.09
N VAL A 180 9.86 18.89 1.84
CA VAL A 180 8.81 19.90 1.67
C VAL A 180 8.07 19.69 0.37
N LYS A 181 8.78 19.53 -0.75
CA LYS A 181 8.21 19.50 -2.09
C LYS A 181 7.37 18.25 -2.35
N ASP A 182 7.92 17.07 -2.08
CA ASP A 182 7.30 15.80 -2.44
C ASP A 182 6.51 15.18 -1.28
N GLY A 183 6.85 15.53 -0.03
CA GLY A 183 6.23 14.97 1.17
C GLY A 183 5.13 15.83 1.79
N LEU A 184 5.33 17.15 1.86
CA LEU A 184 4.57 18.02 2.77
C LEU A 184 3.83 19.20 2.11
N THR A 185 3.95 19.38 0.80
CA THR A 185 3.26 20.46 0.08
C THR A 185 2.11 19.89 -0.73
N ASP A 186 0.93 20.47 -0.56
CA ASP A 186 -0.21 20.11 -1.37
C ASP A 186 -0.05 20.64 -2.80
N VAL A 187 -0.19 19.75 -3.77
CA VAL A 187 -0.03 20.11 -5.19
C VAL A 187 -1.11 21.11 -5.64
N TYR A 188 -2.32 21.04 -5.10
CA TYR A 188 -3.46 21.83 -5.54
C TYR A 188 -3.52 23.21 -4.89
N ASN A 189 -3.40 23.26 -3.56
CA ASN A 189 -3.53 24.47 -2.76
C ASN A 189 -2.20 25.19 -2.54
N LYS A 190 -1.06 24.56 -2.85
CA LYS A 190 0.30 25.13 -2.71
C LYS A 190 0.62 25.61 -1.29
N ILE A 191 0.04 24.95 -0.30
CA ILE A 191 0.28 25.18 1.12
C ILE A 191 0.85 23.92 1.76
N HIS A 192 1.54 24.11 2.88
CA HIS A 192 2.03 23.02 3.70
C HIS A 192 0.85 22.22 4.30
N MET A 193 1.01 20.90 4.49
CA MET A 193 -0.02 20.00 5.06
C MET A 193 -0.62 20.52 6.38
N VAL A 194 0.19 21.20 7.21
CA VAL A 194 -0.26 21.77 8.50
C VAL A 194 -1.32 22.86 8.35
N ASN A 195 -1.38 23.52 7.19
CA ASN A 195 -2.31 24.62 6.90
C ASN A 195 -3.59 24.15 6.17
N GLN A 196 -3.81 22.84 6.04
CA GLN A 196 -4.98 22.28 5.36
C GLN A 196 -6.23 22.10 6.27
N MET A 197 -6.16 22.54 7.53
CA MET A 197 -7.31 22.56 8.46
C MET A 197 -8.11 23.85 8.30
#